data_AF-A0A3A0A9W1-F1
#
_entry.id   AF-A0A3A0A9W1-F1
#
_cell.length_a   1.000
_cell.length_b   1.000
_cell.length_c   1.000
_cell.angle_alpha   90.00
_cell.angle_beta   90.00
_cell.angle_gamma   90.00
#
_symmetry.space_group_name_H-M   'P 1'
#
loop_
_entity.id
_entity.type
_entity.pdbx_description
1 polymer ?
#
loop_
_entity_poly.entity_id
_entity_poly.type
_entity_poly.pdbx_seq_one_letter_code
_entity_poly.pdbx_strand_id
1 'polypeptide(L)'
;MSDLNEFVHAKAELLFPAHLISSLRDLRGEEWQALVDRVAALPDTHPDSLAFVLMMIELDGCLRCNSNNYKFLRGCFLCATQTVQSFKGSDEDLLELYKKAHRLIDRHLAQGIEPGSLKLAAAA
;
A
#
# COMPACT_ATOMS: atom_id res chain seq x y z
N MET A 1 26.85 17.60 13.24
CA MET A 1 26.66 16.13 13.25
C MET A 1 25.27 15.86 13.81
N SER A 2 24.26 16.39 13.12
CA SER A 2 22.89 16.57 13.65
C SER A 2 21.84 15.90 12.75
N ASP A 3 22.26 15.41 11.57
CA ASP A 3 21.35 14.96 10.52
C ASP A 3 21.10 13.44 10.51
N LEU A 4 21.73 12.70 11.44
CA LEU A 4 21.47 11.27 11.57
C LEU A 4 20.23 10.95 12.40
N ASN A 5 19.72 11.90 13.19
CA ASN A 5 18.66 11.62 14.16
C ASN A 5 17.24 11.87 13.62
N GLU A 6 17.10 12.57 12.49
CA GLU A 6 15.80 12.85 11.88
C GLU A 6 15.26 11.67 11.04
N PHE A 7 16.14 10.73 10.67
CA PHE A 7 15.76 9.44 10.06
C PHE A 7 15.44 8.33 11.08
N VAL A 8 15.64 8.58 12.39
CA VAL A 8 15.44 7.57 13.45
C VAL A 8 13.97 7.51 13.89
N HIS A 9 13.15 8.49 13.51
CA HIS A 9 11.70 8.38 13.67
C HIS A 9 11.12 7.68 12.45
N ALA A 10 11.06 6.35 12.51
CA ALA A 10 10.28 5.55 11.59
C ALA A 10 8.84 6.11 11.56
N LYS A 11 8.49 6.84 10.49
CA LYS A 11 7.12 7.28 10.25
C LYS A 11 6.31 6.05 9.88
N ALA A 12 5.61 5.53 10.88
CA ALA A 12 4.65 4.46 10.71
C ALA A 12 3.26 5.07 10.58
N GLU A 13 2.65 4.84 9.45
CA GLU A 13 1.24 5.14 9.21
C GLU A 13 0.40 3.89 9.44
N LEU A 14 -0.89 4.08 9.67
CA LEU A 14 -1.83 2.97 9.92
C LEU A 14 -1.96 2.04 8.71
N LEU A 15 -1.88 2.62 7.51
CA LEU A 15 -1.98 1.92 6.24
C LEU A 15 -0.81 2.31 5.35
N PHE A 16 -0.53 1.48 4.33
CA PHE A 16 0.48 1.80 3.33
C PHE A 16 0.17 3.17 2.70
N PRO A 17 1.12 4.13 2.73
CA PRO A 17 0.86 5.47 2.25
C PRO A 17 1.23 5.64 0.76
N ALA A 18 0.37 6.32 0.01
CA ALA A 18 0.51 6.50 -1.44
C ALA A 18 1.82 7.21 -1.85
N HIS A 19 2.33 8.13 -1.03
CA HIS A 19 3.58 8.83 -1.33
C HIS A 19 4.81 7.92 -1.36
N LEU A 20 4.72 6.68 -0.84
CA LEU A 20 5.80 5.70 -0.91
C LEU A 20 5.79 4.87 -2.20
N ILE A 21 4.77 4.97 -3.06
CA ILE A 21 4.67 4.17 -4.30
C ILE A 21 5.93 4.32 -5.16
N SER A 22 6.36 5.56 -5.43
CA SER A 22 7.55 5.85 -6.26
C SER A 22 8.83 5.26 -5.70
N SER A 23 8.93 5.12 -4.37
CA SER A 23 10.10 4.54 -3.71
C SER A 23 10.26 3.02 -3.94
N LEU A 24 9.21 2.35 -4.44
CA LEU A 24 9.21 0.92 -4.72
C LEU A 24 9.64 0.59 -6.15
N ARG A 25 9.88 1.60 -7.01
CA ARG A 25 10.12 1.44 -8.46
C ARG A 25 11.21 0.40 -8.74
N ASP A 26 12.40 0.61 -8.20
CA ASP A 26 13.60 -0.14 -8.59
C ASP A 26 13.77 -1.45 -7.79
N LEU A 27 12.71 -1.94 -7.14
CA LEU A 27 12.78 -3.15 -6.32
C LEU A 27 12.68 -4.45 -7.13
N ARG A 28 12.17 -4.39 -8.36
CA ARG A 28 11.92 -5.54 -9.25
C ARG A 28 12.14 -5.20 -10.73
N GLY A 29 11.74 -6.12 -11.61
CA GLY A 29 11.94 -6.05 -13.05
C GLY A 29 11.08 -5.00 -13.75
N GLU A 30 11.16 -4.99 -15.07
CA GLU A 30 10.61 -3.93 -15.92
C GLU A 30 9.09 -3.81 -15.83
N GLU A 31 8.36 -4.93 -15.70
CA GLU A 31 6.91 -4.93 -15.57
C GLU A 31 6.44 -4.24 -14.28
N TRP A 32 7.14 -4.51 -13.17
CA TRP A 32 6.91 -3.83 -11.91
C TRP A 32 7.25 -2.34 -11.99
N GLN A 33 8.41 -1.99 -12.56
CA GLN A 33 8.80 -0.59 -12.75
C GLN A 33 7.76 0.18 -13.56
N ALA A 34 7.28 -0.39 -14.67
CA ALA A 34 6.27 0.23 -15.52
C ALA A 34 4.94 0.44 -14.79
N LEU A 35 4.53 -0.51 -13.94
CA LEU A 35 3.36 -0.35 -13.08
C LEU A 35 3.56 0.82 -12.11
N VAL A 36 4.67 0.82 -11.35
CA VAL A 36 4.99 1.86 -10.36
C VAL A 36 5.07 3.24 -10.99
N ASP A 37 5.77 3.37 -12.13
CA ASP A 37 5.89 4.64 -12.85
C ASP A 37 4.52 5.19 -13.26
N ARG A 38 3.64 4.32 -13.78
CA ARG A 38 2.28 4.71 -14.16
C ARG A 38 1.47 5.18 -12.94
N VAL A 39 1.45 4.40 -11.85
CA VAL A 39 0.60 4.71 -10.70
C VAL A 39 1.11 5.87 -9.86
N ALA A 40 2.44 6.05 -9.74
CA ALA A 40 3.05 7.13 -8.98
C ALA A 40 2.82 8.52 -9.60
N ALA A 41 2.55 8.58 -10.90
CA ALA A 41 2.23 9.81 -11.61
C ALA A 41 0.76 10.26 -11.44
N LEU A 42 -0.09 9.42 -10.84
CA LEU A 42 -1.52 9.68 -10.69
C LEU A 42 -1.84 10.30 -9.33
N PRO A 43 -2.92 11.09 -9.22
CA PRO A 43 -3.42 11.54 -7.92
C PRO A 43 -3.74 10.37 -6.99
N ASP A 44 -3.55 10.54 -5.69
CA ASP A 44 -3.87 9.53 -4.66
C ASP A 44 -5.33 9.07 -4.69
N THR A 45 -6.24 9.89 -5.22
CA THR A 45 -7.67 9.58 -5.37
C THR A 45 -8.00 8.83 -6.66
N HIS A 46 -7.05 8.66 -7.57
CA HIS A 46 -7.27 7.94 -8.82
C HIS A 46 -7.46 6.44 -8.54
N PRO A 47 -8.41 5.75 -9.19
CA PRO A 47 -8.67 4.32 -8.96
C PRO A 47 -7.43 3.45 -9.05
N ASP A 48 -6.57 3.68 -10.05
CA ASP A 48 -5.30 2.96 -10.20
C ASP A 48 -4.32 3.15 -9.03
N SER A 49 -4.24 4.35 -8.45
CA SER A 49 -3.40 4.63 -7.28
C SER A 49 -3.98 3.96 -6.03
N LEU A 50 -5.30 4.10 -5.83
CA LEU A 50 -6.04 3.42 -4.76
C LEU A 50 -5.89 1.90 -4.83
N ALA A 51 -5.92 1.32 -6.03
CA ALA A 51 -5.74 -0.10 -6.26
C ALA A 51 -4.33 -0.56 -5.85
N PHE A 52 -3.31 0.23 -6.17
CA PHE A 52 -1.93 -0.08 -5.76
C PHE A 52 -1.78 0.01 -4.23
N VAL A 53 -2.33 1.06 -3.61
CA VAL A 53 -2.36 1.21 -2.15
C VAL A 53 -3.06 0.02 -1.49
N LEU A 54 -4.24 -0.37 -1.98
CA LEU A 54 -4.98 -1.51 -1.47
C LEU A 54 -4.20 -2.83 -1.61
N MET A 55 -3.56 -3.05 -2.76
CA MET A 55 -2.68 -4.21 -2.97
C MET A 55 -1.57 -4.24 -1.91
N MET A 56 -0.90 -3.12 -1.66
CA MET A 56 0.17 -3.04 -0.66
C MET A 56 -0.34 -3.22 0.77
N ILE A 57 -1.52 -2.68 1.12
CA ILE A 57 -2.15 -2.90 2.44
C ILE A 57 -2.32 -4.39 2.73
N GLU A 58 -2.81 -5.14 1.75
CA GLU A 58 -3.01 -6.59 1.86
C GLU A 58 -1.67 -7.33 1.91
N LEU A 59 -0.73 -6.97 1.04
CA LEU A 59 0.58 -7.63 0.93
C LEU A 59 1.48 -7.41 2.15
N ASP A 60 1.52 -6.18 2.67
CA ASP A 60 2.26 -5.82 3.89
C ASP A 60 1.60 -6.36 5.16
N GLY A 61 0.29 -6.63 5.10
CA GLY A 61 -0.55 -6.98 6.24
C GLY A 61 -0.77 -5.80 7.18
N CYS A 62 -0.97 -4.59 6.65
CA CYS A 62 -1.08 -3.35 7.43
C CYS A 62 -2.19 -3.41 8.48
N LEU A 63 -3.31 -4.09 8.22
CA LEU A 63 -4.43 -4.23 9.17
C LEU A 63 -4.06 -5.00 10.45
N ARG A 64 -2.93 -5.71 10.46
CA ARG A 64 -2.37 -6.41 11.63
C ARG A 64 -1.14 -5.69 12.21
N CYS A 65 -0.81 -4.52 11.68
CA CYS A 65 0.29 -3.68 12.13
C CYS A 65 -0.19 -2.79 13.28
N ASN A 66 0.48 -2.82 14.42
CA ASN A 66 0.18 -1.99 15.57
C ASN A 66 1.48 -1.68 16.33
N SER A 67 1.42 -0.79 17.33
CA SER A 67 2.59 -0.32 18.10
C SER A 67 3.43 -1.42 18.75
N ASN A 68 2.90 -2.63 18.92
CA ASN A 68 3.61 -3.77 19.50
C ASN A 68 4.27 -4.66 18.42
N ASN A 69 4.04 -4.38 17.13
CA ASN A 69 4.60 -5.13 16.02
C ASN A 69 5.94 -4.52 15.58
N TYR A 70 6.96 -5.37 15.39
CA TYR A 70 8.27 -4.95 14.87
C TYR A 70 8.15 -4.17 13.54
N LYS A 71 7.18 -4.54 12.68
CA LYS A 71 6.91 -3.82 11.43
C LYS A 71 6.51 -2.36 11.66
N PHE A 72 5.71 -2.08 12.69
CA PHE A 72 5.30 -0.72 13.04
C PHE A 72 6.49 0.11 13.49
N LEU A 73 7.31 -0.45 14.38
CA LEU A 73 8.49 0.25 14.90
C LEU A 73 9.55 0.53 13.83
N ARG A 74 9.63 -0.32 12.78
CA ARG A 74 10.58 -0.18 11.68
C ARG A 74 10.14 0.81 10.60
N GLY A 75 8.84 1.11 10.48
CA GLY A 75 8.29 2.09 9.55
C GLY A 75 7.84 1.52 8.20
N CYS A 76 6.85 2.20 7.59
CA CYS A 76 6.14 1.72 6.39
C CYS A 76 7.07 1.53 5.18
N PHE A 77 8.02 2.45 4.96
CA PHE A 77 8.98 2.34 3.86
C PHE A 77 9.81 1.05 3.91
N LEU A 78 10.40 0.75 5.07
CA LEU A 78 11.20 -0.47 5.24
C LEU A 78 10.34 -1.73 5.19
N CYS A 79 9.10 -1.67 5.70
CA CYS A 79 8.16 -2.78 5.60
C CYS A 79 7.82 -3.08 4.13
N ALA A 80 7.35 -2.09 3.38
CA ALA A 80 6.94 -2.23 1.99
C ALA A 80 8.11 -2.70 1.10
N THR A 81 9.29 -2.10 1.28
CA THR A 81 10.51 -2.49 0.55
C THR A 81 10.84 -3.96 0.78
N GLN A 82 10.86 -4.39 2.03
CA GLN A 82 11.15 -5.79 2.38
C GLN A 82 10.08 -6.74 1.83
N THR A 83 8.81 -6.38 1.92
CA THR A 83 7.68 -7.17 1.42
C THR A 83 7.83 -7.41 -0.08
N VAL A 84 8.04 -6.33 -0.86
CA VAL A 84 8.20 -6.43 -2.32
C VAL A 84 9.45 -7.22 -2.68
N GLN A 85 10.61 -6.94 -2.07
CA GLN A 85 11.85 -7.67 -2.36
C GLN A 85 11.78 -9.16 -2.00
N SER A 86 11.08 -9.52 -0.92
CA SER A 86 10.98 -10.92 -0.44
C SER A 86 9.79 -11.70 -1.01
N PHE A 87 8.93 -11.07 -1.81
CA PHE A 87 7.81 -11.75 -2.45
C PHE A 87 8.31 -12.88 -3.36
N LYS A 88 7.78 -14.10 -3.17
CA LYS A 88 8.32 -15.30 -3.83
C LYS A 88 7.82 -15.50 -5.26
N GLY A 89 6.76 -14.81 -5.65
CA GLY A 89 6.22 -14.85 -7.01
C GLY A 89 6.97 -13.94 -7.98
N SER A 90 6.59 -14.07 -9.24
CA SER A 90 7.04 -13.25 -10.37
C SER A 90 6.45 -11.84 -10.33
N ASP A 91 6.92 -10.98 -11.22
CA ASP A 91 6.34 -9.65 -11.42
C ASP A 91 4.90 -9.75 -11.95
N GLU A 92 4.63 -10.69 -12.87
CA GLU A 92 3.27 -10.99 -13.34
C GLU A 92 2.33 -11.37 -12.19
N ASP A 93 2.79 -12.14 -11.19
CA ASP A 93 1.99 -12.46 -10.00
C ASP A 93 1.63 -11.20 -9.19
N LEU A 94 2.57 -10.24 -9.05
CA LEU A 94 2.29 -8.95 -8.42
C LEU A 94 1.31 -8.11 -9.25
N LEU A 95 1.46 -8.11 -10.58
CA LEU A 95 0.54 -7.44 -11.48
C LEU A 95 -0.87 -8.06 -11.40
N GLU A 96 -1.01 -9.36 -11.19
CA GLU A 96 -2.30 -10.01 -10.95
C GLU A 96 -2.91 -9.61 -9.60
N LEU A 97 -2.09 -9.49 -8.54
CA LEU A 97 -2.55 -8.94 -7.25
C LEU A 97 -3.05 -7.50 -7.42
N TYR A 98 -2.33 -6.67 -8.19
CA TYR A 98 -2.76 -5.33 -8.55
C TYR A 98 -4.09 -5.33 -9.31
N LYS A 99 -4.22 -6.12 -10.39
CA LYS A 99 -5.46 -6.26 -11.17
C LYS A 99 -6.63 -6.73 -10.31
N LYS A 100 -6.38 -7.60 -9.33
CA LYS A 100 -7.40 -8.05 -8.35
C LYS A 100 -7.84 -6.89 -7.44
N ALA A 101 -6.91 -6.11 -6.90
CA ALA A 101 -7.23 -4.94 -6.09
C ALA A 101 -7.98 -3.88 -6.92
N HIS A 102 -7.56 -3.66 -8.16
CA HIS A 102 -8.20 -2.74 -9.10
C HIS A 102 -9.67 -3.10 -9.35
N ARG A 103 -9.96 -4.36 -9.69
CA ARG A 103 -11.34 -4.87 -9.84
C ARG A 103 -12.20 -4.66 -8.58
N LEU A 104 -11.60 -4.69 -7.39
CA LEU A 104 -12.31 -4.44 -6.14
C LEU A 104 -12.64 -2.96 -5.98
N ILE A 105 -11.68 -2.08 -6.25
CA ILE A 105 -11.90 -0.63 -6.29
C ILE A 105 -13.00 -0.27 -7.30
N ASP A 106 -12.91 -0.75 -8.54
CA ASP A 106 -13.90 -0.51 -9.58
C ASP A 106 -15.31 -0.94 -9.15
N ARG A 107 -15.42 -2.11 -8.52
CA ARG A 107 -16.70 -2.60 -7.99
C ARG A 107 -17.26 -1.64 -6.93
N HIS A 108 -16.43 -1.20 -5.98
CA HIS A 108 -16.86 -0.29 -4.92
C HIS A 108 -17.25 1.08 -5.46
N LEU A 109 -16.51 1.60 -6.43
CA LEU A 109 -16.83 2.86 -7.08
C LEU A 109 -18.13 2.77 -7.90
N ALA A 110 -18.36 1.64 -8.59
CA ALA A 110 -19.58 1.39 -9.35
C ALA A 110 -20.83 1.21 -8.46
N GLN A 111 -20.65 0.64 -7.26
CA GLN A 111 -21.73 0.52 -6.27
C GLN A 111 -22.13 1.87 -5.65
N GLY A 112 -21.26 2.88 -5.74
CA GLY A 112 -21.46 4.18 -5.10
C GLY A 112 -21.36 4.10 -3.57
N ILE A 113 -21.44 5.27 -2.92
CA ILE A 113 -21.59 5.36 -1.46
C ILE A 113 -23.09 5.47 -1.20
N GLU A 114 -23.72 4.41 -0.68
CA GLU A 114 -25.07 4.51 -0.10
C GLU A 114 -24.98 5.42 1.15
N PRO A 115 -25.52 6.66 1.12
CA PRO A 115 -25.47 7.54 2.26
C PRO A 115 -26.27 6.90 3.41
N GLY A 116 -25.60 6.52 4.50
CA GLY A 116 -26.24 5.90 5.67
C GLY A 116 -26.01 4.39 5.86
N SER A 117 -25.18 3.73 5.04
CA SER A 117 -24.87 2.31 5.21
C SER A 117 -23.92 1.99 6.38
N LEU A 118 -23.29 2.99 7.01
CA LEU A 118 -22.50 2.79 8.23
C LEU A 118 -23.45 2.60 9.42
N LYS A 119 -24.04 1.42 9.54
CA LYS A 119 -24.59 0.96 10.81
C LYS A 119 -23.39 0.71 11.74
N LEU A 120 -23.05 1.70 12.56
CA LEU A 120 -22.26 1.45 13.76
C LEU A 120 -23.05 0.41 14.56
N ALA A 121 -22.61 -0.84 14.53
CA ALA A 121 -23.11 -1.83 15.46
C ALA A 121 -22.69 -1.34 16.85
N ALA A 122 -23.62 -0.69 17.56
CA ALA A 122 -23.44 -0.40 18.96
C ALA A 122 -23.19 -1.74 19.66
N ALA A 123 -21.99 -1.94 20.16
CA ALA A 123 -21.68 -3.05 21.05
C ALA A 123 -22.55 -2.88 22.31
N ALA A 124 -23.43 -3.85 22.53
CA ALA A 124 -24.17 -4.03 23.78
C ALA A 124 -23.31 -4.78 24.80
#